data_AF-A0AAD9PQ46-F1
#
_entry.id   AF-A0AAD9PQ46-F1
#
_cell.length_a   1.000
_cell.length_b   1.000
_cell.length_c   1.000
_cell.angle_alpha   90.00
_cell.angle_beta   90.00
_cell.angle_gamma   90.00
#
_symmetry.space_group_name_H-M   'P 1'
#
loop_
_entity.id
_entity.type
_entity.pdbx_description
1 polymer ?
#
loop_
_entity_poly.entity_id
_entity_poly.type
_entity_poly.pdbx_seq_one_letter_code
_entity_poly.pdbx_strand_id
1 'polypeptide(L)'
;MIPGLSKWRIDQARNHATETGKGQPILEKPIYRARIETAKVDHFLDYISRPELLQDVAFGTKTLKLDSGERVIIPAVVITLIPCRIIQQYICYCKQEQSQPASETSLYRILDVCSASMQKSLQGLDNVTGEGTDAIDNLTKMIETLVENGAEEGWGKTKERKVK
;
A
#
# COMPACT_ATOMS: atom_id res chain seq x y z
N MET A 1 43.72 -8.74 9.85
CA MET A 1 42.43 -9.40 10.15
C MET A 1 41.45 -9.10 9.04
N ILE A 2 40.58 -10.06 8.67
CA ILE A 2 39.55 -9.83 7.65
C ILE A 2 38.53 -8.83 8.21
N PRO A 3 38.23 -7.71 7.54
CA PRO A 3 37.23 -6.75 8.00
C PRO A 3 35.86 -7.40 8.20
N GLY A 4 35.22 -7.17 9.35
CA GLY A 4 33.90 -7.75 9.69
C GLY A 4 33.95 -9.18 10.29
N LEU A 5 35.11 -9.81 10.37
CA LEU A 5 35.28 -11.11 11.01
C LEU A 5 35.74 -10.93 12.47
N SER A 6 34.80 -11.03 13.41
CA SER A 6 35.11 -10.92 14.84
C SER A 6 35.75 -12.22 15.37
N LYS A 7 36.58 -12.09 16.41
CA LYS A 7 37.17 -13.23 17.13
C LYS A 7 36.09 -14.23 17.59
N TRP A 8 34.96 -13.71 18.07
CA TRP A 8 33.82 -14.52 18.47
C TRP A 8 33.30 -15.43 17.34
N ARG A 9 33.17 -14.92 16.11
CA ARG A 9 32.72 -15.73 14.95
C ARG A 9 33.72 -16.84 14.61
N ILE A 10 35.02 -16.57 14.77
CA ILE A 10 36.08 -17.55 14.54
C ILE A 10 36.02 -18.66 15.60
N ASP A 11 35.85 -18.29 16.86
CA ASP A 11 35.78 -19.25 17.97
C ASP A 11 34.50 -20.09 17.91
N GLN A 12 33.36 -19.50 17.51
CA GLN A 12 32.13 -20.25 17.25
C GLN A 12 32.29 -21.27 16.11
N ALA A 13 32.94 -20.88 15.01
CA ALA A 13 33.19 -21.80 13.89
C ALA A 13 34.13 -22.96 14.30
N ARG A 14 35.13 -22.69 15.16
CA ARG A 14 36.02 -23.73 15.72
C ARG A 14 35.30 -24.68 16.67
N ASN A 15 34.43 -24.15 17.53
CA ASN A 15 33.62 -24.98 18.43
C ASN A 15 32.67 -25.88 17.61
N HIS A 16 31.96 -25.33 16.63
CA HIS A 16 31.12 -26.13 15.73
C HIS A 16 31.92 -27.22 14.98
N ALA A 17 33.12 -26.89 14.47
CA ALA A 17 33.97 -27.88 13.82
C ALA A 17 34.44 -29.00 14.76
N THR A 18 34.59 -28.71 16.06
CA THR A 18 34.95 -29.68 17.10
C THR A 18 33.76 -30.55 17.50
N GLU A 19 32.58 -29.95 17.66
CA GLU A 19 31.38 -30.63 18.16
C GLU A 19 30.62 -31.41 17.07
N THR A 20 30.49 -30.82 15.89
CA THR A 20 29.64 -31.33 14.79
C THR A 20 30.47 -31.93 13.66
N GLY A 21 31.72 -31.49 13.49
CA GLY A 21 32.63 -31.95 12.44
C GLY A 21 32.90 -30.89 11.37
N LYS A 22 34.08 -30.96 10.76
CA LYS A 22 34.54 -29.98 9.75
C LYS A 22 33.69 -30.07 8.48
N GLY A 23 33.14 -28.94 8.03
CA GLY A 23 32.40 -28.84 6.78
C GLY A 23 31.03 -29.51 6.79
N GLN A 24 30.51 -29.90 7.95
CA GLN A 24 29.14 -30.41 8.04
C GLN A 24 28.14 -29.30 7.70
N PRO A 25 27.19 -29.54 6.78
CA PRO A 25 26.16 -28.58 6.46
C PRO A 25 25.29 -28.36 7.70
N ILE A 26 25.00 -27.10 8.01
CA ILE A 26 24.00 -26.76 9.03
C ILE A 26 22.68 -27.32 8.51
N LEU A 27 22.05 -28.22 9.28
CA LEU A 27 20.70 -28.69 8.99
C LEU A 27 19.77 -27.48 9.04
N GLU A 28 19.39 -26.97 7.86
CA GLU A 28 18.38 -25.93 7.74
C GLU A 28 17.07 -26.48 8.33
N LYS A 29 16.64 -25.92 9.45
CA LYS A 29 15.35 -26.29 10.02
C LYS A 29 14.27 -25.88 9.03
N PRO A 30 13.40 -26.79 8.58
CA PRO A 30 12.33 -26.44 7.66
C PRO A 30 11.46 -25.35 8.29
N ILE A 31 11.28 -24.25 7.57
CA ILE A 31 10.38 -23.17 7.97
C ILE A 31 8.96 -23.63 7.65
N TYR A 32 8.23 -24.06 8.68
CA TYR A 32 6.81 -24.37 8.54
C TYR A 32 6.01 -23.07 8.44
N ARG A 33 5.58 -22.74 7.22
CA ARG A 33 4.61 -21.65 7.01
C ARG A 33 3.21 -22.19 7.36
N ALA A 34 2.67 -21.76 8.48
CA ALA A 34 1.28 -22.03 8.80
C ALA A 34 0.39 -21.23 7.83
N ARG A 35 -0.46 -21.94 7.08
CA ARG A 35 -1.50 -21.30 6.27
C ARG A 35 -2.53 -20.71 7.23
N ILE A 36 -2.83 -19.42 7.08
CA ILE A 36 -3.92 -18.79 7.83
C ILE A 36 -5.21 -19.47 7.37
N GLU A 37 -6.07 -19.81 8.33
CA GLU A 37 -7.37 -20.40 8.04
C GLU A 37 -8.21 -19.45 7.19
N THR A 38 -8.74 -19.95 6.07
CA THR A 38 -9.46 -19.14 5.08
C THR A 38 -10.65 -18.42 5.69
N ALA A 39 -11.42 -19.08 6.57
CA ALA A 39 -12.54 -18.45 7.27
C ALA A 39 -12.15 -17.20 8.07
N LYS A 40 -10.95 -17.18 8.66
CA LYS A 40 -10.45 -16.01 9.40
C LYS A 40 -10.00 -14.88 8.47
N VAL A 41 -9.53 -15.22 7.28
CA VAL A 41 -9.19 -14.25 6.23
C VAL A 41 -10.47 -13.62 5.71
N ASP A 42 -11.45 -14.44 5.31
CA ASP A 42 -12.72 -13.99 4.74
C ASP A 42 -13.47 -13.09 5.74
N HIS A 43 -13.59 -13.52 7.00
CA HIS A 43 -14.24 -12.72 8.04
C HIS A 43 -13.57 -11.34 8.25
N PHE A 44 -12.24 -11.28 8.13
CA PHE A 44 -11.52 -10.00 8.23
C PHE A 44 -11.69 -9.15 6.97
N LEU A 45 -11.67 -9.77 5.77
CA LEU A 45 -11.93 -9.09 4.50
C LEU A 45 -13.34 -8.50 4.47
N ASP A 46 -14.34 -9.25 4.92
CA ASP A 46 -15.72 -8.79 5.05
C ASP A 46 -15.82 -7.59 6.00
N TYR A 47 -15.11 -7.65 7.12
CA TYR A 47 -15.08 -6.55 8.08
C TYR A 47 -14.48 -5.26 7.46
N ILE A 48 -13.32 -5.34 6.80
CA ILE A 48 -12.66 -4.15 6.22
C ILE A 48 -13.32 -3.65 4.94
N SER A 49 -14.17 -4.47 4.30
CA SER A 49 -14.95 -4.09 3.12
C SER A 49 -16.27 -3.39 3.47
N ARG A 50 -16.55 -3.19 4.76
CA ARG A 50 -17.75 -2.51 5.21
C ARG A 50 -17.75 -1.04 4.77
N PRO A 51 -18.89 -0.51 4.30
CA PRO A 51 -18.99 0.86 3.82
C PRO A 51 -18.69 1.89 4.89
N GLU A 52 -18.84 1.56 6.19
CA GLU A 52 -18.48 2.49 7.28
C GLU A 52 -16.96 2.74 7.39
N LEU A 53 -16.15 1.83 6.84
CA LEU A 53 -14.69 1.93 6.82
C LEU A 53 -14.16 2.46 5.49
N LEU A 54 -15.00 2.48 4.47
CA LEU A 54 -14.63 2.81 3.09
C LEU A 54 -15.13 4.20 2.72
N GLN A 55 -14.35 4.88 1.88
CA GLN A 55 -14.74 6.12 1.24
C GLN A 55 -14.38 6.06 -0.24
N ASP A 56 -15.35 6.41 -1.08
CA ASP A 56 -15.13 6.59 -2.51
C ASP A 56 -14.24 7.80 -2.76
N VAL A 57 -13.27 7.66 -3.65
CA VAL A 57 -12.47 8.81 -4.08
C VAL A 57 -13.21 9.60 -5.16
N ALA A 58 -13.06 10.93 -5.14
CA ALA A 58 -13.65 11.80 -6.16
C ALA A 58 -13.06 11.57 -7.56
N PHE A 59 -11.82 11.06 -7.64
CA PHE A 59 -11.13 10.76 -8.89
C PHE A 59 -10.26 9.52 -8.78
N GLY A 60 -10.27 8.69 -9.82
CA GLY A 60 -9.53 7.45 -9.89
C GLY A 60 -10.44 6.24 -10.08
N THR A 61 -10.16 5.47 -11.13
CA THR A 61 -10.84 4.20 -11.39
C THR A 61 -9.80 3.08 -11.47
N LYS A 62 -10.19 1.88 -11.06
CA LYS A 62 -9.40 0.67 -11.23
C LYS A 62 -10.07 -0.19 -12.29
N THR A 63 -9.27 -0.70 -13.23
CA THR A 63 -9.76 -1.68 -14.21
C THR A 63 -9.47 -3.07 -13.68
N LEU A 64 -10.51 -3.82 -13.34
CA LEU A 64 -10.42 -5.23 -13.03
C LEU A 64 -10.52 -6.04 -14.32
N LYS A 65 -9.55 -6.93 -14.55
CA LYS A 65 -9.62 -7.90 -15.63
C LYS A 65 -10.17 -9.21 -15.06
N LEU A 66 -11.31 -9.65 -15.58
CA LEU A 66 -11.91 -10.92 -15.22
C LEU A 66 -11.20 -12.08 -15.92
N ASP A 67 -11.34 -13.29 -15.40
CA ASP A 67 -10.79 -14.50 -16.01
C ASP A 67 -11.41 -14.79 -17.40
N SER A 68 -12.61 -14.27 -17.66
CA SER A 68 -13.25 -14.26 -18.98
C SER A 68 -12.53 -13.37 -20.02
N GLY A 69 -11.59 -12.52 -19.58
CA GLY A 69 -10.91 -11.52 -20.40
C GLY A 69 -11.60 -10.16 -20.43
N GLU A 70 -12.83 -10.06 -19.89
CA GLU A 70 -13.57 -8.82 -19.77
C GLU A 70 -12.89 -7.83 -18.82
N ARG A 71 -13.12 -6.53 -19.03
CA ARG A 71 -12.57 -5.45 -18.22
C ARG A 71 -13.70 -4.67 -17.57
N VAL A 72 -13.74 -4.64 -16.25
CA VAL A 72 -14.72 -3.89 -15.47
C VAL A 72 -14.02 -2.69 -14.83
N ILE A 73 -14.58 -1.51 -15.02
CA ILE A 73 -14.08 -0.27 -14.41
C ILE A 73 -14.83 -0.08 -13.10
N ILE A 74 -14.09 -0.08 -11.99
CA ILE A 74 -14.63 0.20 -10.66
C ILE A 74 -14.07 1.53 -10.13
N PRO A 75 -14.83 2.30 -9.34
CA PRO A 75 -14.28 3.41 -8.58
C PRO A 75 -13.12 2.94 -7.71
N ALA A 76 -12.09 3.76 -7.56
CA ALA A 76 -11.12 3.51 -6.50
C ALA A 76 -11.78 3.78 -5.14
N VAL A 77 -11.47 2.94 -4.17
CA VAL A 77 -12.04 3.03 -2.82
C VAL A 77 -10.90 2.99 -1.82
N VAL A 78 -10.99 3.85 -0.81
CA VAL A 78 -9.98 4.02 0.22
C VAL A 78 -10.55 3.66 1.57
N ILE A 79 -9.78 2.92 2.36
CA ILE A 79 -10.10 2.72 3.78
C ILE A 79 -9.70 3.99 4.55
N THR A 80 -10.65 4.55 5.30
CA THR A 80 -10.49 5.85 5.99
C THR A 80 -9.68 5.76 7.28
N LEU A 81 -9.59 4.56 7.87
CA LEU A 81 -8.91 4.33 9.14
C LEU A 81 -7.48 3.83 8.96
N ILE A 82 -6.62 4.21 9.91
CA ILE A 82 -5.24 3.71 9.97
C ILE A 82 -5.25 2.20 10.31
N PRO A 83 -4.36 1.38 9.71
CA PRO A 83 -4.30 -0.08 9.94
C PRO A 83 -4.38 -0.52 11.40
N CYS A 84 -3.64 0.15 12.29
CA CYS A 84 -3.67 -0.15 13.72
C CYS A 84 -5.07 0.03 14.33
N ARG A 85 -5.79 1.09 13.94
CA ARG A 85 -7.14 1.38 14.42
C ARG A 85 -8.16 0.35 13.93
N ILE A 86 -8.06 -0.05 12.66
CA ILE A 86 -8.90 -1.10 12.06
C ILE A 86 -8.74 -2.40 12.84
N ILE A 87 -7.50 -2.82 13.10
CA ILE A 87 -7.22 -4.07 13.81
C ILE A 87 -7.75 -4.03 15.24
N GLN A 88 -7.57 -2.90 15.95
CA GLN A 88 -8.13 -2.73 17.29
C GLN A 88 -9.66 -2.86 17.30
N GLN A 89 -10.35 -2.18 16.39
CA GLN A 89 -11.80 -2.25 16.29
C GLN A 89 -12.28 -3.65 15.89
N TYR A 90 -11.58 -4.30 14.96
CA TYR A 90 -11.86 -5.68 14.56
C TYR A 90 -11.73 -6.66 15.73
N ILE A 91 -10.68 -6.54 16.54
CA ILE A 91 -10.51 -7.40 17.72
C ILE A 91 -11.65 -7.18 18.72
N CYS A 92 -12.08 -5.93 18.93
CA CYS A 92 -13.24 -5.63 19.77
C CYS A 92 -14.53 -6.24 19.19
N TYR A 93 -14.72 -6.15 17.88
CA TYR A 93 -15.85 -6.76 17.18
C TYR A 93 -15.86 -8.29 17.31
N CYS A 94 -14.72 -8.96 17.11
CA CYS A 94 -14.62 -10.41 17.28
C CYS A 94 -14.95 -10.86 18.71
N LYS A 95 -14.62 -10.05 19.73
CA LYS A 95 -15.02 -10.34 21.13
C LYS A 95 -16.54 -10.30 21.32
N GLN A 96 -17.24 -9.42 20.61
CA GLN A 96 -18.71 -9.32 20.68
C GLN A 96 -19.39 -10.49 19.96
N GLU A 97 -18.88 -10.85 18.78
CA GLU A 97 -19.38 -11.96 17.96
C GLU A 97 -18.93 -13.35 18.44
N GLN A 98 -18.13 -13.42 19.52
CA GLN A 98 -17.51 -14.65 20.02
C GLN A 98 -16.68 -15.41 18.96
N SER A 99 -16.07 -14.66 18.04
CA SER A 99 -15.20 -15.17 16.98
C SER A 99 -13.73 -15.06 17.38
N GLN A 100 -12.90 -16.00 16.93
CA GLN A 100 -11.45 -15.95 17.15
C GLN A 100 -10.73 -15.30 15.95
N PRO A 101 -10.16 -14.09 16.11
CA PRO A 101 -9.42 -13.45 15.04
C PRO A 101 -8.09 -14.17 14.75
N ALA A 102 -7.49 -13.88 13.59
CA ALA A 102 -6.09 -14.21 13.35
C ALA A 102 -5.16 -13.36 14.23
N SER A 103 -3.86 -13.72 14.29
CA SER A 103 -2.88 -12.91 15.02
C SER A 103 -2.80 -11.50 14.43
N GLU A 104 -2.54 -10.49 15.26
CA GLU A 104 -2.37 -9.10 14.79
C GLU A 104 -1.36 -8.99 13.65
N THR A 105 -0.23 -9.71 13.75
CA THR A 105 0.77 -9.78 12.68
C THR A 105 0.24 -10.30 11.36
N SER A 106 -0.71 -11.24 11.39
CA SER A 106 -1.37 -11.77 10.20
C SER A 106 -2.37 -10.76 9.64
N LEU A 107 -3.12 -10.09 10.51
CA LEU A 107 -4.05 -9.03 10.13
C LEU A 107 -3.33 -7.84 9.47
N TYR A 108 -2.19 -7.42 10.03
CA TYR A 108 -1.34 -6.39 9.41
C TYR A 108 -0.84 -6.82 8.03
N ARG A 109 -0.46 -8.09 7.84
CA ARG A 109 -0.05 -8.60 6.52
C ARG A 109 -1.21 -8.62 5.52
N ILE A 110 -2.42 -8.98 5.96
CA ILE A 110 -3.61 -8.92 5.10
C ILE A 110 -3.85 -7.47 4.67
N LEU A 111 -3.81 -6.53 5.62
CA LEU A 111 -3.92 -5.10 5.31
C LEU A 111 -2.82 -4.63 4.36
N ASP A 112 -1.57 -5.07 4.55
CA ASP A 112 -0.43 -4.69 3.70
C ASP A 112 -0.64 -5.11 2.23
N VAL A 113 -1.16 -6.31 2.00
CA VAL A 113 -1.53 -6.78 0.65
C VAL A 113 -2.71 -5.97 0.10
N CYS A 114 -3.67 -5.63 0.95
CA CYS A 114 -4.80 -4.76 0.59
C CYS A 114 -4.41 -3.28 0.43
N SER A 115 -3.21 -2.85 0.88
CA SER A 115 -2.75 -1.45 0.87
C SER A 115 -2.62 -0.85 -0.53
N ALA A 116 -2.52 -1.68 -1.58
CA ALA A 116 -2.67 -1.18 -2.96
C ALA A 116 -4.05 -0.52 -3.21
N SER A 117 -5.01 -0.70 -2.29
CA SER A 117 -6.28 0.04 -2.22
C SER A 117 -6.39 1.05 -1.08
N MET A 118 -5.49 1.03 -0.10
CA MET A 118 -5.43 2.07 0.92
C MET A 118 -4.62 3.27 0.39
N GLN A 119 -5.22 4.07 -0.50
CA GLN A 119 -4.63 5.40 -0.75
C GLN A 119 -4.83 6.27 0.49
N LYS A 120 -4.05 7.34 0.63
CA LYS A 120 -4.33 8.32 1.70
C LYS A 120 -5.74 8.85 1.46
N SER A 121 -6.57 8.88 2.50
CA SER A 121 -7.88 9.54 2.43
C SER A 121 -7.69 10.94 1.83
N LEU A 122 -8.36 11.20 0.70
CA LEU A 122 -8.43 12.51 0.06
C LEU A 122 -9.50 13.39 0.73
N GLN A 123 -9.96 13.02 1.93
CA GLN A 123 -10.97 13.75 2.66
C GLN A 123 -10.35 15.04 3.22
N GLY A 124 -10.37 16.07 2.37
CA GLY A 124 -9.99 17.44 2.66
C GLY A 124 -10.45 18.30 1.48
N LEU A 125 -11.13 19.40 1.79
CA LEU A 125 -11.64 20.39 0.83
C LEU A 125 -10.52 21.02 -0.03
N ASP A 126 -9.26 20.75 0.35
CA ASP A 126 -8.09 21.51 -0.07
C ASP A 126 -7.24 20.75 -1.10
N ASN A 127 -7.35 19.42 -1.22
CA ASN A 127 -6.52 18.65 -2.14
C ASN A 127 -7.03 18.70 -3.59
N VAL A 128 -8.35 18.59 -3.82
CA VAL A 128 -8.92 18.74 -5.17
C VAL A 128 -8.71 20.17 -5.66
N THR A 129 -8.88 21.14 -4.76
CA THR A 129 -8.60 22.56 -5.05
C THR A 129 -7.11 22.77 -5.34
N GLY A 130 -6.22 22.21 -4.51
CA GLY A 130 -4.77 22.33 -4.64
C GLY A 130 -4.21 21.67 -5.90
N GLU A 131 -4.58 20.42 -6.18
CA GLU A 131 -4.18 19.73 -7.42
C GLU A 131 -4.80 20.38 -8.66
N GLY A 132 -6.02 20.89 -8.55
CA GLY A 132 -6.67 21.67 -9.60
C GLY A 132 -5.93 22.98 -9.89
N THR A 133 -5.54 23.72 -8.86
CA THR A 133 -4.74 24.94 -9.00
C THR A 133 -3.36 24.63 -9.56
N ASP A 134 -2.70 23.57 -9.10
CA ASP A 134 -1.38 23.16 -9.60
C ASP A 134 -1.44 22.75 -11.08
N ALA A 135 -2.50 22.04 -11.50
CA ALA A 135 -2.70 21.69 -12.90
C ALA A 135 -2.94 22.93 -13.78
N ILE A 136 -3.76 23.88 -13.32
CA ILE A 136 -3.99 25.16 -13.99
C ILE A 136 -2.70 25.98 -14.10
N ASP A 137 -1.91 26.04 -13.02
CA ASP A 137 -0.62 26.73 -13.00
C ASP A 137 0.39 26.09 -13.95
N ASN A 138 0.42 24.76 -14.03
CA ASN A 138 1.27 24.03 -14.98
C ASN A 138 0.86 24.30 -16.43
N LEU A 139 -0.43 24.30 -16.74
CA LEU A 139 -0.92 24.66 -18.07
C LEU A 139 -0.59 26.11 -18.43
N THR A 140 -0.70 27.02 -17.47
CA THR A 140 -0.33 28.44 -17.65
C THR A 140 1.16 28.56 -17.97
N LYS A 141 2.04 27.90 -17.20
CA LYS A 141 3.49 27.86 -17.48
C LYS A 141 3.84 27.25 -18.84
N MET A 142 3.12 26.22 -19.27
CA MET A 142 3.30 25.65 -20.62
C MET A 142 2.94 26.65 -21.71
N ILE A 143 1.86 27.42 -21.53
CA ILE A 143 1.46 28.47 -22.48
C ILE A 143 2.52 29.57 -22.52
N GLU A 144 3.00 30.05 -21.37
CA GLU A 144 4.09 31.03 -21.27
C GLU A 144 5.35 30.54 -21.99
N THR A 145 5.77 29.29 -21.72
CA THR A 145 6.92 28.66 -22.36
C THR A 145 6.75 28.60 -23.88
N LEU A 146 5.55 28.28 -24.38
CA LEU A 146 5.31 28.24 -25.83
C LEU A 146 5.37 29.63 -26.47
N VAL A 147 4.87 30.67 -25.78
CA VAL A 147 4.97 32.07 -26.24
C VAL A 147 6.43 32.53 -26.26
N GLU A 148 7.20 32.25 -25.22
CA GLU A 148 8.64 32.54 -25.16
C GLU A 148 9.43 31.86 -26.28
N ASN A 149 8.99 30.68 -26.71
CA ASN A 149 9.60 29.91 -27.81
C ASN A 149 8.99 30.21 -29.20
N GLY A 150 8.22 31.28 -29.34
CA GLY A 150 7.79 31.80 -30.64
C GLY A 150 6.31 31.59 -31.01
N ALA A 151 5.47 31.15 -30.08
CA ALA A 151 4.02 31.20 -30.28
C ALA A 151 3.48 32.64 -30.20
N GLU A 152 2.40 32.91 -30.94
CA GLU A 152 1.81 34.26 -31.00
C GLU A 152 1.28 34.72 -29.64
N GLU A 153 1.64 35.93 -29.22
CA GLU A 153 1.27 36.48 -27.91
C GLU A 153 -0.26 36.64 -27.75
N GLY A 154 -0.97 36.96 -28.84
CA GLY A 154 -2.43 37.03 -28.86
C GLY A 154 -3.10 35.66 -28.65
N TRP A 155 -2.47 34.59 -29.15
CA TRP A 155 -2.90 33.22 -28.90
C TRP A 155 -2.68 32.84 -27.44
N GLY A 156 -1.53 33.17 -26.85
CA GLY A 156 -1.21 32.91 -25.44
C GLY A 156 -2.26 33.52 -24.50
N LYS A 157 -2.53 34.82 -24.64
CA LYS A 157 -3.56 35.55 -23.85
C LYS A 157 -4.95 34.95 -24.01
N THR A 158 -5.29 34.47 -25.20
CA THR A 158 -6.59 33.82 -25.46
C THR A 158 -6.68 32.45 -24.79
N LYS A 159 -5.58 31.70 -24.72
CA LYS A 159 -5.54 30.38 -24.08
C LYS A 159 -5.52 30.48 -22.55
N GLU A 160 -4.78 31.41 -21.98
CA GLU A 160 -4.81 31.66 -20.53
C GLU A 160 -6.22 32.01 -20.04
N ARG A 161 -6.97 32.85 -20.78
CA ARG A 161 -8.36 33.22 -20.45
C ARG A 161 -9.35 32.05 -20.58
N LYS A 162 -8.95 30.94 -21.18
CA LYS A 162 -9.77 29.72 -21.29
C LYS A 162 -9.39 28.66 -20.25
N VAL A 163 -8.21 28.79 -19.67
CA VAL A 163 -7.68 27.88 -18.63
C VAL A 163 -8.09 28.35 -17.23
N LYS A 164 -8.20 29.67 -17.03
CA LYS A 164 -8.78 30.31 -15.84
C LYS A 164 -10.28 30.51 -16.01
#